data_AF-A0A5N7ZFN7-F1
#
_entry.id   AF-A0A5N7ZFN7-F1
#
_cell.length_a   1.000
_cell.length_b   1.000
_cell.length_c   1.000
_cell.angle_alpha   90.00
_cell.angle_beta   90.00
_cell.angle_gamma   90.00
#
_symmetry.space_group_name_H-M   'P 1'
#
loop_
_entity.id
_entity.type
_entity.pdbx_description
1 polymer ?
#
loop_
_entity_poly.entity_id
_entity_poly.type
_entity_poly.pdbx_seq_one_letter_code
_entity_poly.pdbx_strand_id
1 'polypeptide(L)' 'MLDLDISEFFDEDGPLATALPGYKPRPAQVELSQAIGQAIQDRATLVAEAGTGIGKTWAYLVPAF' A
#
# COMPACT_ATOMS: atom_id res chain seq x y z
N MET A 1 9.09 -12.06 -10.28
CA MET A 1 8.83 -10.69 -9.80
C MET A 1 7.40 -10.40 -10.19
N LEU A 2 6.55 -9.93 -9.28
CA LEU A 2 5.19 -9.57 -9.65
C LEU A 2 5.29 -8.24 -10.40
N ASP A 3 4.97 -8.23 -11.69
CA ASP A 3 4.91 -7.01 -12.52
C ASP A 3 3.56 -6.30 -12.29
N LEU A 4 3.21 -6.06 -11.02
CA LEU A 4 1.97 -5.40 -10.60
C LEU A 4 2.28 -3.98 -10.13
N ASP A 5 1.44 -3.04 -10.51
CA ASP A 5 1.46 -1.69 -9.93
C ASP A 5 1.03 -1.73 -8.46
N ILE A 6 1.57 -0.80 -7.66
CA ILE A 6 1.27 -0.71 -6.22
C ILE A 6 -0.25 -0.71 -5.94
N SER A 7 -1.03 0.00 -6.76
CA SER A 7 -2.49 0.08 -6.58
C SER A 7 -3.18 -1.26 -6.76
N GLU A 8 -2.71 -2.11 -7.68
CA GLU A 8 -3.33 -3.40 -7.99
C GLU A 8 -3.26 -4.38 -6.82
N PHE A 9 -2.27 -4.23 -5.92
CA PHE A 9 -2.21 -4.99 -4.67
C PHE A 9 -3.41 -4.72 -3.74
N PHE A 10 -4.01 -3.53 -3.84
CA PHE A 10 -5.05 -3.04 -2.94
C PHE A 10 -6.46 -3.03 -3.56
N ASP A 11 -6.64 -3.56 -4.78
CA ASP A 11 -7.94 -3.64 -5.42
C ASP A 11 -8.91 -4.58 -4.66
N GLU A 12 -10.22 -4.44 -4.91
CA GLU A 12 -11.27 -5.23 -4.25
C GLU A 12 -11.10 -6.75 -4.45
N ASP A 13 -10.48 -7.15 -5.56
CA ASP A 13 -10.15 -8.50 -5.97
C ASP A 13 -8.63 -8.74 -6.11
N GLY A 14 -7.81 -7.81 -5.62
CA GLY A 14 -6.36 -7.88 -5.71
C GLY A 14 -5.71 -8.94 -4.79
N PRO A 15 -4.37 -9.05 -4.83
CA PRO A 15 -3.60 -9.97 -3.99
C PRO A 15 -3.93 -9.91 -2.49
N LEU A 16 -4.13 -8.71 -1.92
CA LEU A 16 -4.48 -8.58 -0.50
C LEU A 16 -5.90 -9.04 -0.21
N ALA A 17 -6.85 -8.81 -1.12
CA ALA A 17 -8.21 -9.31 -0.98
C ALA A 17 -8.26 -10.84 -0.98
N THR A 18 -7.44 -11.45 -1.84
CA THR A 18 -7.30 -12.91 -1.93
C THR A 18 -6.65 -13.50 -0.68
N ALA A 19 -5.62 -12.84 -0.14
CA ALA A 19 -4.83 -13.36 0.97
C ALA A 19 -5.42 -13.11 2.36
N LEU A 20 -6.23 -12.06 2.54
CA LEU A 20 -6.69 -11.60 3.84
C LEU A 20 -8.22 -11.59 3.92
N PRO A 21 -8.84 -12.57 4.63
CA PRO A 21 -10.27 -12.60 4.84
C PRO A 21 -10.78 -11.30 5.48
N GLY A 22 -11.79 -10.70 4.86
CA GLY A 22 -12.38 -9.43 5.34
C GLY A 22 -11.58 -8.18 4.96
N TYR A 23 -10.58 -8.30 4.09
CA TYR A 23 -9.95 -7.14 3.45
C TYR A 23 -11.00 -6.28 2.73
N LYS A 24 -10.80 -4.98 2.81
CA LYS A 24 -11.54 -3.97 2.07
C LYS A 24 -10.56 -2.90 1.63
N PRO A 25 -10.60 -2.46 0.37
CA PRO A 25 -9.78 -1.35 -0.08
C PRO A 25 -10.07 -0.09 0.72
N ARG A 26 -9.02 0.70 0.94
CA ARG A 26 -9.10 1.98 1.63
C ARG A 26 -8.27 2.98 0.85
N PRO A 27 -8.86 4.05 0.28
CA PRO A 27 -8.12 5.01 -0.54
C PRO A 27 -6.87 5.57 0.15
N ALA A 28 -6.97 5.90 1.44
CA ALA A 28 -5.83 6.38 2.23
C ALA A 28 -4.70 5.36 2.40
N GLN A 29 -4.98 4.06 2.31
CA GLN A 29 -3.94 3.01 2.33
C GLN A 29 -3.13 3.03 1.03
N VAL A 30 -3.81 3.18 -0.10
CA VAL A 30 -3.21 3.23 -1.45
C VAL A 30 -2.39 4.49 -1.60
N GLU A 31 -2.94 5.64 -1.21
CA GLU A 31 -2.24 6.93 -1.24
C GLU A 31 -0.96 6.91 -0.41
N LEU A 32 -1.03 6.39 0.83
CA LEU A 32 0.15 6.22 1.68
C LEU A 32 1.18 5.29 1.04
N SER A 33 0.74 4.19 0.45
CA SER A 33 1.63 3.21 -0.17
C SER A 33 2.35 3.78 -1.39
N GLN A 34 1.64 4.52 -2.25
CA GLN A 34 2.21 5.21 -3.40
C GLN A 34 3.21 6.30 -2.97
N ALA A 35 2.85 7.12 -1.96
CA ALA A 35 3.75 8.15 -1.43
C ALA A 35 5.06 7.54 -0.87
N ILE A 36 4.96 6.37 -0.22
CA ILE A 36 6.13 5.63 0.28
C ILE A 36 6.95 5.07 -0.88
N GLY A 37 6.32 4.47 -1.89
CA GLY A 37 6.99 3.98 -3.09
C GLY A 37 7.78 5.09 -3.80
N GLN A 38 7.17 6.26 -3.95
CA GLN A 38 7.84 7.44 -4.52
C GLN A 38 9.03 7.88 -3.65
N ALA A 39 8.86 7.96 -2.33
CA ALA A 39 9.95 8.33 -1.43
C ALA A 39 11.12 7.32 -1.46
N ILE A 40 10.83 6.03 -1.60
CA ILE A 40 11.84 4.98 -1.78
C ILE A 40 12.60 5.18 -3.08
N GLN A 41 11.89 5.39 -4.20
CA GLN A 41 12.50 5.62 -5.52
C GLN A 41 13.40 6.86 -5.52
N ASP A 42 12.92 7.95 -4.91
CA ASP A 42 13.63 9.23 -4.84
C ASP A 42 14.72 9.28 -3.77
N ARG A 43 14.84 8.24 -2.93
CA ARG A 43 15.70 8.20 -1.73
C ARG A 43 15.46 9.40 -0.81
N ALA A 44 14.19 9.76 -0.66
CA ALA A 44 13.74 10.91 0.12
C ALA A 44 13.18 10.51 1.49
N THR A 45 13.06 11.48 2.39
CA THR A 45 12.35 11.31 3.66
C THR A 45 10.89 11.72 3.50
N LEU A 46 9.97 10.81 3.80
CA LEU A 46 8.53 11.09 3.88
C LEU A 46 8.10 11.22 5.35
N VAL A 47 7.35 12.29 5.65
CA VAL A 47 6.58 12.42 6.89
C VAL A 47 5.11 12.44 6.50
N ALA A 48 4.34 11.46 6.98
CA ALA A 48 2.93 11.32 6.68
C ALA A 48 2.14 10.94 7.94
N GLU A 49 0.95 11.50 8.09
CA GLU A 49 -0.01 11.08 9.11
C GLU A 49 -0.93 10.01 8.52
N ALA A 50 -1.16 8.94 9.29
CA ALA A 50 -1.97 7.82 8.85
C ALA A 50 -2.90 7.34 9.97
N GLY A 51 -4.21 7.45 9.72
CA GLY A 51 -5.26 7.07 10.65
C GLY A 51 -5.16 5.63 11.19
N THR A 52 -5.81 5.35 12.31
CA THR A 52 -5.89 3.99 12.85
C THR A 52 -6.75 3.10 11.94
N GLY A 53 -6.46 1.80 11.90
CA GLY A 53 -7.27 0.84 11.14
C GLY A 53 -7.19 0.92 9.60
N ILE A 54 -6.40 1.84 9.02
CA ILE A 54 -6.31 1.96 7.55
C ILE A 54 -5.49 0.84 6.87
N GLY A 55 -4.84 -0.05 7.62
CA GLY A 55 -3.96 -1.08 7.05
C GLY A 55 -2.54 -0.60 6.75
N LYS A 56 -1.99 0.29 7.60
CA LYS A 56 -0.64 0.88 7.46
C LYS A 56 0.46 -0.13 7.19
N THR A 57 0.42 -1.28 7.87
CA THR A 57 1.43 -2.34 7.71
C THR A 57 1.61 -2.74 6.25
N TRP A 58 0.52 -2.98 5.52
CA TRP A 58 0.60 -3.32 4.10
C TRP A 58 0.97 -2.14 3.21
N ALA A 59 0.55 -0.93 3.57
CA ALA A 59 0.98 0.28 2.87
C ALA A 59 2.51 0.48 2.93
N TYR A 60 3.17 0.01 3.99
CA TYR A 60 4.63 0.03 4.14
C TYR A 60 5.33 -1.10 3.40
N LEU A 61 4.73 -2.30 3.41
CA LEU A 61 5.36 -3.51 2.89
C LEU A 61 5.26 -3.61 1.36
N VAL A 62 4.10 -3.35 0.77
CA VAL A 62 3.90 -3.48 -0.69
C VAL A 62 4.94 -2.69 -1.51
N PRO A 63 5.22 -1.40 -1.24
CA PRO A 63 6.16 -0.62 -2.06
C PRO A 63 7.64 -0.91 -1.73
N ALA A 64 7.91 -1.75 -0.72
CA ALA A 64 9.26 -2.12 -0.31
C ALA A 64 9.77 -3.43 -0.94
N PHE A 65 8.89 -4.17 -1.64
CA PHE A 65 9.19 -5.42 -2.34
C PHE A 65 8.89 -5.30 -3.83
#